data_AF-A0A538IN09-F1
#
_entry.id   AF-A0A538IN09-F1
#
_cell.length_a   1.000
_cell.length_b   1.000
_cell.length_c   1.000
_cell.angle_alpha   90.00
_cell.angle_beta   90.00
_cell.angle_gamma   90.00
#
_symmetry.space_group_name_H-M   'P 1'
#
loop_
_entity.id
_entity.type
_entity.pdbx_description
1 polymer ?
#
loop_
_entity_poly.entity_id
_entity_poly.type
_entity_poly.pdbx_seq_one_letter_code
_entity_poly.pdbx_strand_id
1 'polypeptide(L)'
;MMSTRDYDTFAVRARVAHSTFPMSAREINEKLGAWLLEHVGKRVNLSEPDRTCYVEIVGDLVLVYVERRTGPGGLPVGTSGRVGVLLSAGIDSP
;
A
#
# COMPACT_ATOMS: atom_id res chain seq x y z
N MET A 1 8.28 -7.04 -16.65
CA MET A 1 8.05 -8.47 -16.37
C MET A 1 8.26 -8.67 -14.88
N MET A 2 7.19 -8.75 -14.09
CA MET A 2 7.25 -8.82 -12.62
C MET A 2 8.03 -10.07 -12.22
N SER A 3 9.19 -9.91 -11.57
CA SER A 3 9.96 -11.06 -11.09
C SER A 3 9.09 -11.83 -10.09
N THR A 4 8.83 -13.10 -10.38
CA THR A 4 8.30 -14.08 -9.45
C THR A 4 9.28 -14.23 -8.29
N ARG A 5 9.27 -13.29 -7.35
CA ARG A 5 9.90 -13.50 -6.05
C ARG A 5 9.04 -14.54 -5.37
N ASP A 6 9.59 -15.72 -5.14
CA ASP A 6 8.93 -16.77 -4.38
C ASP A 6 8.43 -16.19 -3.05
N TYR A 7 7.17 -16.45 -2.76
CA TYR A 7 6.50 -16.08 -1.52
C TYR A 7 5.63 -17.25 -1.11
N ASP A 8 5.51 -17.52 0.18
CA ASP A 8 4.77 -18.69 0.67
C ASP A 8 3.50 -18.29 1.40
N THR A 9 3.47 -17.05 1.89
CA THR A 9 2.37 -16.51 2.67
C THR A 9 1.83 -15.20 2.10
N PHE A 10 0.53 -14.99 2.27
CA PHE A 10 -0.11 -13.73 1.90
C PHE A 10 -1.15 -13.25 2.91
N ALA A 11 -1.52 -11.98 2.80
CA ALA A 11 -2.71 -11.41 3.43
C ALA A 11 -3.45 -10.49 2.45
N VAL A 12 -4.75 -10.34 2.65
CA VAL A 12 -5.55 -9.29 1.99
C VAL A 12 -5.75 -8.15 2.98
N ARG A 13 -5.52 -6.92 2.53
CA ARG A 13 -5.74 -5.70 3.33
C ARG A 13 -6.57 -4.70 2.54
N ALA A 14 -7.88 -4.76 2.74
CA ALA A 14 -8.83 -3.84 2.15
C ALA A 14 -9.00 -2.56 2.98
N ARG A 15 -9.21 -1.44 2.27
CA ARG A 15 -9.63 -0.15 2.84
C ARG A 15 -10.78 0.39 2.01
N VAL A 16 -11.84 0.81 2.70
CA VAL A 16 -13.01 1.44 2.08
C VAL A 16 -13.03 2.90 2.53
N ALA A 17 -12.85 3.83 1.60
CA ALA A 17 -12.85 5.27 1.90
C ALA A 17 -14.26 5.87 1.97
N HIS A 18 -15.24 5.27 1.30
CA HIS A 18 -16.63 5.75 1.25
C HIS A 18 -17.59 4.75 1.87
N SER A 19 -18.46 5.23 2.77
CA SER A 19 -19.40 4.38 3.51
C SER A 19 -20.56 3.79 2.70
N THR A 20 -20.75 4.22 1.45
CA THR A 20 -21.82 3.74 0.56
C THR A 20 -21.49 2.42 -0.13
N PHE A 21 -20.25 1.94 -0.04
CA PHE A 21 -19.87 0.67 -0.65
C PHE A 21 -20.58 -0.50 0.09
N PRO A 22 -21.19 -1.45 -0.64
CA PRO A 22 -22.08 -2.46 -0.05
C PRO A 22 -21.36 -3.54 0.79
N MET A 23 -20.02 -3.53 0.84
CA MET A 23 -19.23 -4.47 1.64
C MET A 23 -18.26 -3.73 2.55
N SER A 24 -18.12 -4.23 3.76
CA SER A 24 -17.07 -3.81 4.68
C SER A 24 -15.69 -4.28 4.22
N ALA A 25 -14.63 -3.60 4.68
CA ALA A 25 -13.25 -4.05 4.46
C ALA A 25 -13.02 -5.50 4.95
N ARG A 26 -13.68 -5.90 6.04
CA ARG A 26 -13.59 -7.27 6.55
C ARG A 26 -14.18 -8.28 5.58
N GLU A 27 -15.38 -8.04 5.06
CA GLU A 27 -16.02 -8.93 4.07
C GLU A 27 -15.19 -9.05 2.79
N ILE A 28 -14.55 -7.96 2.37
CA ILE A 28 -13.63 -7.98 1.22
C ILE A 28 -12.41 -8.86 1.54
N ASN A 29 -11.80 -8.69 2.71
CA ASN A 29 -10.65 -9.50 3.13
C ASN A 29 -11.00 -10.99 3.17
N GLU A 30 -12.16 -11.35 3.72
CA GLU A 30 -12.62 -12.74 3.82
C GLU A 30 -12.93 -13.34 2.44
N LYS A 31 -13.73 -12.65 1.62
CA LYS A 31 -14.13 -13.16 0.29
C LYS A 31 -12.94 -13.27 -0.67
N LEU A 32 -12.13 -12.21 -0.77
CA LEU A 32 -10.96 -12.23 -1.65
C LEU A 32 -9.87 -13.16 -1.11
N GLY A 33 -9.70 -13.22 0.21
CA GLY A 33 -8.76 -14.14 0.86
C GLY A 33 -9.11 -15.60 0.58
N ALA A 34 -10.38 -15.98 0.71
CA ALA A 34 -10.86 -17.33 0.38
C ALA A 34 -10.62 -17.66 -1.09
N TRP A 35 -10.98 -16.73 -2.00
CA TRP A 35 -10.74 -16.92 -3.43
C TRP A 35 -9.25 -17.12 -3.74
N LEU A 36 -8.36 -16.30 -3.17
CA LEU A 36 -6.91 -16.44 -3.37
C LEU A 36 -6.34 -17.73 -2.78
N LEU A 37 -6.87 -18.18 -1.64
CA LEU A 37 -6.46 -19.43 -1.01
C LEU A 37 -6.72 -20.64 -1.93
N GLU A 38 -7.87 -20.65 -2.61
CA GLU A 38 -8.26 -21.70 -3.54
C GLU A 38 -7.45 -21.69 -4.87
N HIS A 39 -7.02 -20.52 -5.33
CA HIS A 39 -6.47 -20.36 -6.68
C HIS A 39 -4.95 -20.22 -6.74
N VAL A 40 -4.29 -19.79 -5.67
CA VAL A 40 -2.87 -19.39 -5.71
C VAL A 40 -1.95 -20.42 -5.04
N GLY A 41 -2.50 -21.35 -4.25
CA GLY A 41 -1.72 -22.41 -3.59
C GLY A 41 -0.75 -21.91 -2.52
N LYS A 42 -1.05 -20.74 -1.92
CA LYS A 42 -0.25 -20.08 -0.87
C LYS A 42 -1.02 -20.03 0.44
N ARG A 43 -0.33 -19.83 1.56
CA ARG A 43 -0.95 -19.84 2.90
C ARG A 43 -1.31 -18.44 3.36
N VAL A 44 -2.33 -18.31 4.21
CA VAL A 44 -2.67 -17.02 4.83
C VAL A 44 -1.79 -16.80 6.07
N ASN A 45 -1.17 -15.63 6.17
CA ASN A 45 -0.52 -15.14 7.39
C ASN A 45 -0.95 -13.69 7.64
N LEU A 46 -1.79 -13.45 8.65
CA LEU A 46 -2.33 -12.12 8.94
C LEU A 46 -1.38 -11.22 9.72
N SER A 47 -0.38 -11.80 10.40
CA SER A 47 0.59 -11.07 11.22
C SER A 47 1.73 -10.54 10.36
N GLU A 48 2.46 -11.44 9.70
CA GLU A 48 3.69 -11.12 8.95
C GLU A 48 3.69 -11.84 7.58
N PRO A 49 2.88 -11.38 6.61
CA PRO A 49 2.82 -11.98 5.28
C PRO A 49 4.02 -11.59 4.39
N ASP A 50 4.51 -12.51 3.58
CA ASP A 50 5.52 -12.23 2.54
C ASP A 50 5.00 -11.24 1.49
N ARG A 51 3.69 -11.35 1.17
CA ARG A 51 2.99 -10.49 0.23
C ARG A 51 1.64 -10.05 0.77
N THR A 52 1.33 -8.78 0.57
CA THR A 52 0.00 -8.26 0.88
C THR A 52 -0.69 -7.85 -0.41
N CYS A 53 -1.88 -8.38 -0.64
CA CYS A 53 -2.80 -7.85 -1.64
C CYS A 53 -3.58 -6.71 -1.00
N TYR A 54 -3.29 -5.48 -1.42
CA TYR A 54 -4.02 -4.30 -0.98
C TYR A 54 -5.18 -4.03 -1.92
N VAL A 55 -6.33 -3.69 -1.33
CA VAL A 55 -7.52 -3.30 -2.07
C VAL A 55 -8.00 -1.97 -1.50
N GLU A 56 -8.01 -0.92 -2.31
CA GLU A 56 -8.53 0.39 -1.90
C GLU A 56 -9.76 0.75 -2.73
N ILE A 57 -10.87 1.02 -2.04
CA ILE A 57 -12.09 1.51 -2.67
C ILE A 57 -12.18 3.01 -2.41
N VAL A 58 -12.06 3.78 -3.49
CA VAL A 58 -12.02 5.24 -3.48
C VAL A 58 -12.93 5.76 -4.60
N GLY A 59 -13.95 6.54 -4.24
CA GLY A 59 -15.10 6.84 -5.09
C GLY A 59 -15.69 5.57 -5.71
N ASP A 60 -15.81 5.61 -7.04
CA ASP A 60 -16.28 4.49 -7.87
C ASP A 60 -15.13 3.60 -8.38
N LEU A 61 -13.91 3.77 -7.86
CA LEU A 61 -12.72 3.04 -8.27
C LEU A 61 -12.31 1.98 -7.25
N VAL A 62 -11.80 0.87 -7.75
CA VAL A 62 -11.14 -0.19 -6.97
C VAL A 62 -9.69 -0.28 -7.40
N LEU A 63 -8.78 0.07 -6.51
CA LEU A 63 -7.33 -0.03 -6.71
C LEU A 63 -6.83 -1.32 -6.08
N VAL A 64 -6.16 -2.16 -6.87
CA VAL A 64 -5.55 -3.41 -6.41
C VAL A 64 -4.05 -3.35 -6.66
N TYR A 65 -3.26 -3.59 -5.62
CA TYR A 65 -1.80 -3.55 -5.72
C TYR A 65 -1.13 -4.47 -4.69
N VAL A 66 0.11 -4.87 -4.98
CA VAL A 66 0.90 -5.79 -4.13
C VAL A 66 2.18 -5.18 -3.60
N GLU A 67 2.51 -3.97 -4.06
CA GLU A 67 3.72 -3.26 -3.69
C GLU A 67 3.36 -1.85 -3.23
N ARG A 68 3.86 -1.48 -2.05
CA ARG A 68 3.77 -0.13 -1.51
C ARG A 68 5.18 0.33 -1.16
N ARG A 69 5.65 1.38 -1.83
CA ARG A 69 6.97 1.96 -1.57
C ARG A 69 6.82 3.19 -0.68
N THR A 70 7.56 3.21 0.42
CA THR A 70 7.62 4.38 1.30
C THR A 70 8.39 5.49 0.60
N GLY A 71 7.77 6.67 0.48
CA GLY A 71 8.44 7.87 -0.01
C GLY A 71 9.29 8.54 1.10
N PRO A 72 9.98 9.65 0.78
CA PRO A 72 10.78 10.40 1.76
C PRO A 72 9.97 10.97 2.92
N GLY A 73 8.63 11.04 2.82
CA GLY A 73 7.78 11.64 3.82
C GLY A 73 7.91 13.17 3.83
N GLY A 74 7.86 13.78 5.01
CA GLY A 74 7.95 15.23 5.17
C GLY A 74 6.71 15.98 4.68
N LEU A 75 6.88 17.29 4.44
CA LEU A 75 5.85 18.17 3.91
C LEU A 75 6.17 18.53 2.45
N PRO A 76 5.15 18.75 1.60
CA PRO A 76 5.38 19.24 0.24
C PRO A 76 6.17 20.55 0.25
N VAL A 77 7.22 20.63 -0.56
CA VAL A 77 8.06 21.84 -0.65
C VAL A 77 7.20 23.05 -1.00
N GLY A 78 7.34 24.11 -0.21
CA GLY A 78 6.59 25.36 -0.37
C GLY A 78 5.36 25.51 0.52
N THR A 79 4.88 24.46 1.21
CA THR A 79 3.75 24.60 2.16
C THR A 79 4.10 25.43 3.39
N SER A 80 5.39 25.53 3.73
CA SER A 80 5.89 26.26 4.90
C SER A 80 6.41 27.68 4.58
N GLY A 81 6.11 28.20 3.39
CA GLY A 81 6.58 29.53 2.96
C GLY A 81 7.98 29.53 2.35
N ARG A 82 8.56 30.73 2.20
CA ARG A 82 9.88 30.96 1.58
C ARG A 82 10.88 31.42 2.63
N VAL A 83 12.11 30.92 2.54
CA VAL A 83 13.24 31.26 3.43
C VAL A 83 14.48 31.59 2.59
N GLY A 84 15.42 32.35 3.16
CA GLY A 84 16.76 32.50 2.59
C GLY A 84 17.67 31.37 3.07
N VAL A 85 18.54 30.86 2.19
CA VAL A 85 19.57 29.86 2.54
C VAL A 85 20.95 30.44 2.24
N LEU A 86 21.90 30.27 3.16
CA LEU A 86 23.30 30.60 2.92
C LEU A 86 23.99 29.38 2.31
N LEU A 87 24.14 29.39 0.99
CA LEU A 87 24.79 28.31 0.24
C LEU A 87 26.29 28.57 0.15
N SER A 88 27.10 27.56 0.50
CA SER A 88 28.56 27.62 0.43
C SER A 88 29.12 26.41 -0.33
N ALA A 89 30.41 26.44 -0.68
CA ALA A 89 31.10 25.29 -1.29
C ALA A 89 31.44 24.18 -0.27
N GLY A 90 31.05 24.33 1.00
CA GLY A 90 31.21 23.31 2.04
C GLY A 90 30.21 22.17 1.88
N ILE A 91 30.57 20.99 2.41
CA ILE A 91 29.77 19.76 2.30
C ILE A 91 28.48 19.76 3.12
N ASP A 92 28.31 20.72 4.03
CA ASP A 92 27.19 20.77 4.99
C ASP A 92 26.03 21.68 4.53
N SER A 93 26.27 22.54 3.53
CA SER A 93 25.25 23.44 2.98
C SER A 93 24.42 22.92 1.78
N PRO A 94 24.71 21.76 1.14
CA PRO A 94 23.80 21.10 0.18
C PRO A 94 22.73 20.21 0.83
#